data_AF-A0A850NN45-F1
#
_entry.id   AF-A0A850NN45-F1
#
_cell.length_a   1.000
_cell.length_b   1.000
_cell.length_c   1.000
_cell.angle_alpha   90.00
_cell.angle_beta   90.00
_cell.angle_gamma   90.00
#
_symmetry.space_group_name_H-M   'P 1'
#
loop_
_entity.id
_entity.type
_entity.pdbx_description
1 polymer ?
#
loop_
_entity_poly.entity_id
_entity_poly.type
_entity_poly.pdbx_seq_one_letter_code
_entity_poly.pdbx_strand_id
1 'polypeptide(L)'
;MIKWPKRLVKLLGRVTTILDFFLYNEISPKENFGPTGRTIEAKLLKRINAVIAIMRDVEKTQTKPTVAMLQSLFEVDEPKKKPLILEKKYANEKQEVRFKEKKNTTNEL
;
A
#
# COMPACT_ATOMS: atom_id res chain seq x y z
N MET A 1 -28.06 -35.03 36.13
CA MET A 1 -27.55 -34.13 35.05
C MET A 1 -26.98 -32.89 35.71
N ILE A 2 -25.66 -32.69 35.69
CA ILE A 2 -25.00 -31.60 36.40
C ILE A 2 -25.25 -30.30 35.62
N LYS A 3 -25.93 -29.34 36.24
CA LYS A 3 -26.26 -28.04 35.63
C LYS A 3 -25.21 -27.02 36.04
N TRP A 4 -24.45 -26.52 35.07
CA TRP A 4 -23.36 -25.59 35.33
C TRP A 4 -23.87 -24.17 35.61
N PRO A 5 -23.18 -23.39 36.46
CA PRO A 5 -23.51 -21.99 36.72
C PRO A 5 -23.43 -21.15 35.44
N LYS A 6 -24.37 -20.22 35.24
CA LYS A 6 -24.41 -19.33 34.05
C LYS A 6 -23.10 -18.56 33.81
N ARG A 7 -22.38 -18.22 34.89
CA ARG A 7 -21.07 -17.54 34.81
C ARG A 7 -19.99 -18.42 34.17
N LEU A 8 -19.98 -19.71 34.48
CA LEU A 8 -19.03 -20.69 33.91
C LEU A 8 -19.32 -20.93 32.43
N VAL A 9 -20.60 -21.09 32.06
CA VAL A 9 -21.01 -21.22 30.66
C VAL A 9 -20.61 -19.99 29.83
N LYS A 10 -20.80 -18.78 30.39
CA LYS A 10 -20.39 -17.52 29.74
C LYS A 10 -18.88 -17.39 29.60
N LEU A 11 -18.10 -17.85 30.58
CA LEU A 11 -16.64 -17.83 30.53
C LEU A 11 -16.11 -18.81 29.48
N LEU A 12 -16.65 -20.03 29.45
CA LEU A 12 -16.34 -21.04 28.43
C LEU A 12 -16.60 -20.50 27.02
N GLY A 13 -17.74 -19.85 26.79
CA GLY A 13 -18.07 -19.23 25.50
C GLY A 13 -17.12 -18.11 25.08
N ARG A 14 -16.44 -17.42 26.02
CA ARG A 14 -15.41 -16.43 25.69
C ARG A 14 -14.10 -17.10 25.28
N VAL A 15 -13.73 -18.18 25.96
CA VAL A 15 -12.52 -18.94 25.61
C VAL A 15 -12.67 -19.55 24.22
N THR A 16 -13.83 -20.11 23.89
CA THR A 16 -14.07 -20.65 22.54
C THR A 16 -13.90 -19.58 21.47
N THR A 17 -14.46 -18.38 21.64
CA THR A 17 -14.28 -17.29 20.66
C THR A 17 -12.81 -16.86 20.48
N ILE A 18 -12.00 -16.94 21.54
CA ILE A 18 -10.58 -16.63 21.46
C ILE A 18 -9.82 -17.75 20.73
N LEU A 19 -10.16 -19.01 20.99
CA LEU A 19 -9.58 -20.17 20.30
C LEU A 19 -9.94 -20.16 18.80
N ASP A 20 -11.20 -19.86 18.47
CA ASP A 20 -11.66 -19.73 17.10
C ASP A 20 -10.91 -18.60 16.38
N PHE A 21 -10.68 -17.46 17.04
CA PHE A 21 -9.87 -16.37 16.47
C PHE A 21 -8.46 -16.84 16.08
N PHE A 22 -7.77 -17.56 16.96
CA PHE A 22 -6.44 -18.08 16.66
C PHE A 22 -6.46 -19.10 15.52
N LEU A 23 -7.47 -19.97 15.50
CA LEU A 23 -7.63 -20.98 14.46
C LEU A 23 -7.91 -20.34 13.09
N TYR A 24 -8.88 -19.43 13.00
CA TYR A 24 -9.27 -18.79 11.73
C TYR A 24 -8.19 -17.90 11.14
N ASN A 25 -7.36 -17.27 11.99
CA ASN A 25 -6.26 -16.43 11.53
C ASN A 25 -4.95 -17.21 11.37
N GLU A 26 -4.94 -18.52 11.62
CA GLU A 26 -3.75 -19.38 11.58
C GLU A 26 -2.59 -18.85 12.44
N ILE A 27 -2.94 -18.22 13.57
CA ILE A 27 -2.00 -17.58 14.49
C ILE A 27 -1.82 -18.49 15.71
N SER A 28 -0.56 -18.70 16.12
CA SER A 28 -0.28 -19.42 17.36
C SER A 28 -0.66 -18.57 18.58
N PRO A 29 -1.41 -19.11 19.57
CA PRO A 29 -1.69 -18.41 20.83
C PRO A 29 -0.45 -18.03 21.64
N LYS A 30 0.71 -18.62 21.32
CA LYS A 30 2.00 -18.34 21.96
C LYS A 30 2.83 -17.30 21.21
N GLU A 31 2.36 -16.82 20.07
CA GLU A 31 3.10 -15.90 19.22
C GLU A 31 3.08 -14.47 19.79
N ASN A 32 4.25 -13.82 19.83
CA ASN A 32 4.39 -12.48 20.38
C ASN A 32 4.31 -11.44 19.27
N PHE A 33 3.16 -10.79 19.17
CA PHE A 33 2.88 -9.72 18.21
C PHE A 33 3.38 -8.34 18.64
N GLY A 34 4.11 -8.28 19.75
CA GLY A 34 4.47 -7.03 20.41
C GLY A 34 3.27 -6.37 21.07
N PRO A 35 3.46 -5.17 21.64
CA PRO A 35 2.42 -4.47 22.40
C PRO A 35 1.26 -3.96 21.52
N THR A 36 1.44 -3.89 20.19
CA THR A 36 0.42 -3.42 19.25
C THR A 36 0.67 -4.01 17.86
N GLY A 37 -0.39 -4.39 17.13
CA GLY A 37 -0.28 -4.89 15.74
C GLY A 37 0.48 -3.94 14.79
N ARG A 38 0.54 -2.64 15.11
CA ARG A 38 1.36 -1.63 14.41
C ARG A 38 2.84 -1.98 14.36
N THR A 39 3.37 -2.70 15.36
CA THR A 39 4.77 -3.13 15.37
C THR A 39 5.04 -4.18 14.27
N ILE A 40 4.07 -5.06 13.98
CA ILE A 40 4.17 -6.03 12.89
C ILE A 40 4.16 -5.30 11.55
N GLU A 41 3.23 -4.38 11.37
CA GLU A 41 3.10 -3.58 10.15
C GLU A 41 4.40 -2.84 9.83
N ALA A 42 4.96 -2.14 10.82
CA ALA A 42 6.24 -1.42 10.65
C ALA A 42 7.41 -2.37 10.31
N LYS A 43 7.47 -3.55 10.94
CA LYS A 43 8.49 -4.57 10.62
C LYS A 43 8.31 -5.12 9.20
N LEU A 44 7.07 -5.38 8.78
CA LEU A 44 6.76 -5.90 7.45
C LEU A 44 7.10 -4.87 6.37
N LEU A 45 6.72 -3.60 6.56
CA LEU A 45 7.07 -2.50 5.64
C LEU A 45 8.58 -2.38 5.45
N LYS A 46 9.37 -2.47 6.53
CA LYS A 46 10.84 -2.46 6.44
C LYS A 46 11.37 -3.64 5.62
N ARG A 47 10.82 -4.83 5.80
CA ARG A 47 11.21 -6.03 5.03
C ARG A 47 10.88 -5.88 3.55
N ILE A 48 9.69 -5.38 3.22
CA ILE A 48 9.28 -5.13 1.82
C ILE A 48 10.22 -4.13 1.15
N ASN A 49 10.53 -3.02 1.83
CA ASN A 49 11.47 -2.02 1.30
C ASN A 49 12.87 -2.60 1.06
N ALA A 50 13.35 -3.48 1.95
CA ALA A 50 14.62 -4.18 1.76
C ALA A 50 14.58 -5.13 0.55
N VAL A 51 13.50 -5.89 0.36
CA VAL A 51 13.32 -6.77 -0.81
C VAL A 51 13.30 -5.96 -2.10
N ILE A 52 12.59 -4.82 -2.14
CA ILE A 52 12.58 -3.92 -3.30
C ILE A 52 14.00 -3.41 -3.62
N ALA A 53 14.77 -3.04 -2.59
CA ALA A 53 16.14 -2.58 -2.77
C ALA A 53 17.03 -3.69 -3.35
N ILE A 54 16.94 -4.92 -2.84
CA ILE A 54 17.66 -6.08 -3.35
C ILE A 54 17.29 -6.36 -4.80
N MET A 55 15.99 -6.39 -5.11
CA MET A 55 15.52 -6.66 -6.48
C MET A 55 16.04 -5.60 -7.46
N ARG A 56 16.03 -4.33 -7.06
CA ARG A 56 16.59 -3.22 -7.86
C ARG A 56 18.10 -3.31 -8.02
N ASP A 57 18.82 -3.79 -7.01
CA ASP A 57 20.26 -3.99 -7.07
C ASP A 57 20.63 -5.13 -8.04
N VAL A 58 19.94 -6.27 -7.94
CA VAL A 58 20.06 -7.39 -8.89
C VAL A 58 19.74 -6.92 -10.31
N GLU A 59 18.70 -6.11 -10.48
CA GLU A 59 18.35 -5.54 -11.78
C GLU A 59 19.47 -4.69 -12.37
N LYS A 60 20.13 -3.86 -11.55
CA LYS A 60 21.20 -2.97 -11.98
C LYS A 60 22.52 -3.68 -12.24
N THR A 61 22.89 -4.64 -11.39
CA THR A 61 24.22 -5.25 -11.39
C THR A 61 24.31 -6.48 -12.27
N GLN A 62 23.22 -7.24 -12.42
CA GLN A 62 23.22 -8.52 -13.14
C GLN A 62 22.41 -8.43 -14.43
N THR A 63 21.13 -8.07 -14.38
CA THR A 63 20.26 -8.26 -15.55
C THR A 63 20.34 -7.14 -16.57
N LYS A 64 20.39 -5.86 -16.16
CA LYS A 64 20.54 -4.71 -17.06
C LYS A 64 21.78 -4.76 -17.95
N PRO A 65 23.00 -4.98 -17.43
CA PRO A 65 24.19 -5.03 -18.28
C PRO A 65 24.13 -6.20 -19.26
N THR A 66 23.60 -7.35 -18.86
CA THR A 66 23.41 -8.49 -19.78
C THR A 66 22.41 -8.16 -20.89
N VAL A 67 21.29 -7.52 -20.57
CA VAL A 67 20.32 -7.07 -21.58
C VAL A 67 20.97 -6.06 -22.54
N ALA A 68 21.70 -5.08 -22.01
CA ALA A 68 22.39 -4.09 -22.83
C ALA A 68 23.45 -4.74 -23.74
N MET A 69 24.21 -5.70 -23.22
CA MET A 69 25.20 -6.44 -24.00
C MET A 69 24.54 -7.25 -25.13
N LEU A 70 23.43 -7.93 -24.86
CA LEU A 70 22.68 -8.66 -25.88
C LEU A 70 22.10 -7.72 -26.94
N GLN A 71 21.56 -6.57 -26.52
CA GLN A 71 21.08 -5.54 -27.45
C GLN A 71 22.20 -5.04 -28.37
N SER A 72 23.39 -4.79 -27.82
CA SER A 72 24.57 -4.39 -28.60
C SER A 72 25.03 -5.47 -29.58
N LEU A 73 24.91 -6.75 -29.24
CA LEU A 73 25.30 -7.86 -30.13
C LEU A 73 24.33 -8.07 -31.29
N PHE A 74 23.04 -7.80 -31.07
CA PHE A 74 22.00 -8.05 -32.07
C PHE A 74 21.53 -6.79 -32.80
N GLU A 75 22.14 -5.62 -32.53
CA GLU A 75 21.69 -4.31 -33.04
C GLU A 75 20.18 -4.08 -32.81
N VAL A 76 19.62 -4.68 -31.76
CA VAL A 76 18.21 -4.54 -31.43
C VAL A 76 18.08 -3.20 -30.72
N ASP A 77 17.68 -2.19 -31.48
CA ASP A 77 17.27 -0.90 -30.92
C ASP A 77 16.28 -1.14 -29.78
N GLU A 78 16.50 -0.49 -28.64
CA GLU A 78 15.53 -0.52 -27.55
C GLU A 78 14.14 -0.18 -28.12
N PRO A 79 13.08 -0.95 -27.81
CA PRO A 79 11.74 -0.55 -28.21
C PRO A 79 11.49 0.83 -27.63
N LYS A 80 11.41 1.85 -28.51
CA LYS A 80 11.24 3.26 -28.14
C LYS A 80 10.18 3.33 -27.05
N LYS A 81 10.58 3.74 -25.84
CA LYS A 81 9.66 3.86 -24.70
C LYS A 81 8.49 4.73 -25.14
N LYS A 82 7.34 4.11 -25.38
CA LYS A 82 6.12 4.83 -25.72
C LYS A 82 5.89 5.83 -24.60
N PRO A 83 5.73 7.14 -24.89
CA PRO A 83 5.49 8.11 -23.84
C PRO A 83 4.26 7.67 -23.06
N LEU A 84 4.41 7.54 -21.74
CA LEU A 84 3.30 7.19 -20.87
C LEU A 84 2.31 8.37 -20.91
N ILE A 85 1.16 8.20 -21.56
CA ILE A 85 0.10 9.20 -21.56
C ILE A 85 -0.49 9.22 -20.15
N LEU A 86 0.05 10.08 -19.30
CA LEU A 86 -0.50 10.36 -17.98
C LEU A 86 -1.58 11.41 -18.13
N GLU A 87 -2.84 11.03 -17.88
CA GLU A 87 -3.90 12.00 -17.69
C GLU A 87 -3.51 12.93 -16.53
N LYS A 88 -3.36 14.23 -16.82
CA LYS A 88 -3.29 15.24 -15.76
C LYS A 88 -4.61 15.17 -15.00
N LYS A 89 -4.61 14.53 -13.82
CA LYS A 89 -5.66 14.79 -12.85
C LYS A 89 -5.49 16.23 -12.42
N TYR A 90 -6.35 17.10 -12.93
CA TYR A 90 -6.50 18.46 -12.44
C TYR A 90 -6.88 18.34 -10.96
N ALA A 91 -5.89 18.41 -10.07
CA ALA A 91 -6.16 18.83 -8.72
C ALA A 91 -6.86 20.18 -8.84
N ASN A 92 -8.02 20.29 -8.23
CA ASN A 92 -8.90 21.45 -8.25
C ASN A 92 -8.23 22.59 -7.46
N GLU A 93 -7.06 23.04 -7.92
CA GLU A 93 -6.45 24.29 -7.46
C GLU A 93 -7.33 25.40 -8.00
N LYS A 94 -8.14 25.94 -7.09
CA LYS A 94 -8.92 27.16 -7.27
C LYS A 94 -7.95 28.24 -7.75
N GLN A 95 -7.81 28.39 -9.07
CA GLN A 95 -7.16 29.55 -9.65
C GLN A 95 -7.97 30.76 -9.21
N GLU A 96 -7.43 31.53 -8.26
CA GLU A 96 -7.91 32.88 -8.01
C GLU A 96 -7.73 33.66 -9.31
N VAL A 97 -8.83 33.82 -10.04
CA VAL A 97 -8.86 34.49 -11.34
C VAL A 97 -8.38 35.91 -11.11
N ARG A 98 -7.19 36.24 -11.66
CA ARG A 98 -6.46 37.49 -11.42
C ARG A 98 -7.21 38.74 -11.89
N PHE A 99 -8.24 38.58 -12.72
CA PHE A 99 -9.06 39.65 -13.25
C PHE A 99 -10.54 39.32 -13.06
N LYS A 100 -11.24 40.19 -12.34
CA LYS A 100 -12.71 40.23 -12.30
C LYS A 100 -13.16 41.46 -13.05
N GLU A 101 -14.04 41.28 -14.01
CA GLU A 101 -14.67 42.37 -14.76
C GLU A 101 -15.49 43.24 -13.81
N LYS A 102 -15.25 44.55 -13.80
CA LYS A 102 -16.09 45.50 -13.07
C LYS A 102 -17.38 45.70 -13.86
N LYS A 103 -18.52 45.30 -13.29
CA LYS A 103 -19.83 45.72 -13.80
C LYS A 103 -20.01 47.22 -13.52
N ASN A 104 -20.02 48.04 -14.56
CA ASN A 104 -20.48 49.43 -14.44
C ASN A 104 -22.00 49.43 -14.33
N THR A 105 -22.52 49.84 -13.17
CA THR A 105 -23.91 50.24 -13.00
C THR A 105 -24.01 51.75 -13.23
N THR A 106 -24.22 52.16 -14.48
CA THR A 106 -24.86 53.44 -14.76
C THR A 106 -25.65 53.32 -16.05
N ASN A 107 -26.94 53.06 -15.93
CA ASN A 107 -27.95 53.52 -16.87
C ASN A 107 -29.09 54.06 -16.02
N GLU A 108 -29.02 55.35 -15.67
CA GLU A 108 -30.22 56.12 -15.33
C GLU A 108 -30.20 57.41 -16.19
N LEU A 109 -31.14 57.39 -17.14
CA LEU A 109 -31.82 58.46 -17.89
C LEU A 109 -31.01 59.30 -18.90
#